data_AF-A0A6A9S904-F1
#
_entry.id   AF-A0A6A9S904-F1
#
_cell.length_a   1.000
_cell.length_b   1.000
_cell.length_c   1.000
_cell.angle_alpha   90.00
_cell.angle_beta   90.00
_cell.angle_gamma   90.00
#
_symmetry.space_group_name_H-M   'P 1'
#
loop_
_entity.id
_entity.type
_entity.pdbx_description
1 polymer ?
#
loop_
_entity_poly.entity_id
_entity_poly.type
_entity_poly.pdbx_seq_one_letter_code
_entity_poly.pdbx_strand_id
1 'polypeptide(L)'
;MATSVSEYVDYEEDDGVGIWKIEDLPAAIEAGDMEKAEQHYVETASDPEMESVVVTIGGVEEMDSKVLDHVEDNWTDVAEQSDVDFTAYVADGIARLSISQKNEADNVLTKGFKEFEPALEWAKEKQNS
;
A
#
# COMPACT_ATOMS: atom_id res chain seq x y z
N MET A 1 3.36 -14.46 -9.50
CA MET A 1 4.10 -15.24 -8.48
C MET A 1 4.46 -14.25 -7.41
N ALA A 2 4.01 -14.46 -6.18
CA ALA A 2 4.37 -13.58 -5.07
C ALA A 2 5.90 -13.62 -4.82
N THR A 3 6.49 -12.44 -4.73
CA THR A 3 7.90 -12.20 -4.42
C THR A 3 7.96 -11.67 -3.00
N SER A 4 8.61 -12.38 -2.10
CA SER A 4 8.79 -11.90 -0.73
C SER A 4 9.80 -10.75 -0.71
N VAL A 5 9.32 -9.55 -0.36
CA VAL A 5 10.13 -8.34 -0.23
C VAL A 5 10.84 -8.34 1.12
N SER A 6 10.14 -8.80 2.16
CA SER A 6 10.62 -8.82 3.55
C SER A 6 10.03 -10.02 4.32
N GLU A 7 10.28 -10.11 5.63
CA GLU A 7 9.70 -11.17 6.48
C GLU A 7 8.18 -11.05 6.61
N TYR A 8 7.65 -9.82 6.57
CA TYR A 8 6.23 -9.52 6.75
C TYR A 8 5.56 -8.92 5.51
N VAL A 9 6.30 -8.71 4.42
CA VAL A 9 5.80 -8.06 3.20
C VAL A 9 6.10 -8.90 1.98
N ASP A 10 5.03 -9.26 1.27
CA ASP A 10 5.09 -9.87 -0.05
C ASP A 10 4.61 -8.89 -1.13
N TYR A 11 5.16 -9.02 -2.32
CA TYR A 11 4.77 -8.29 -3.51
C TYR A 11 4.25 -9.25 -4.56
N GLU A 12 3.20 -8.87 -5.27
CA GLU A 12 2.68 -9.60 -6.41
C GLU A 12 2.23 -8.61 -7.47
N GLU A 13 2.34 -8.97 -8.74
CA GLU A 13 1.80 -8.18 -9.84
C GLU A 13 0.68 -8.97 -10.50
N ASP A 14 -0.44 -8.31 -10.76
CA ASP A 14 -1.58 -8.92 -11.44
C ASP A 14 -2.15 -7.97 -12.50
N ASP A 15 -1.95 -8.32 -13.77
CA ASP A 15 -2.44 -7.56 -14.93
C ASP A 15 -1.94 -6.09 -14.98
N GLY A 16 -0.71 -5.84 -14.52
CA GLY A 16 -0.12 -4.50 -14.43
C GLY A 16 -0.42 -3.77 -13.12
N VAL A 17 -1.24 -4.34 -12.23
CA VAL A 17 -1.49 -3.78 -10.89
C VAL A 17 -0.48 -4.33 -9.90
N GLY A 18 0.29 -3.46 -9.26
CA GLY A 18 1.20 -3.83 -8.17
C GLY A 18 0.43 -4.09 -6.89
N ILE A 19 0.65 -5.25 -6.27
CA ILE A 19 -0.04 -5.70 -5.06
C ILE A 19 0.99 -5.94 -3.95
N TRP A 20 0.96 -5.11 -2.91
CA TRP A 20 1.75 -5.31 -1.70
C TRP A 20 0.90 -5.90 -0.60
N LYS A 21 1.33 -7.04 -0.05
CA LYS A 21 0.66 -7.75 1.03
C LYS A 21 1.51 -7.69 2.28
N ILE A 22 1.11 -6.84 3.21
CA ILE A 22 1.70 -6.71 4.53
C ILE A 22 0.92 -7.65 5.45
N GLU A 23 1.53 -8.75 5.89
CA GLU A 23 0.89 -9.72 6.78
C GLU A 23 0.59 -9.09 8.15
N ASP A 24 1.54 -8.32 8.68
CA ASP A 24 1.43 -7.67 9.98
C ASP A 24 2.23 -6.35 9.97
N LEU A 25 1.52 -5.24 9.81
CA LEU A 25 2.14 -3.90 9.74
C LEU A 25 2.89 -3.49 11.02
N PRO A 26 2.33 -3.64 12.24
CA PRO A 26 3.07 -3.27 13.44
C PRO A 26 4.33 -4.13 13.61
N ALA A 27 4.26 -5.44 13.34
CA ALA A 27 5.45 -6.30 13.38
C ALA A 27 6.48 -5.92 12.31
N ALA A 28 6.06 -5.57 11.09
CA ALA A 28 6.95 -5.10 10.02
C ALA A 28 7.68 -3.80 10.40
N ILE A 29 6.98 -2.86 11.04
CA ILE A 29 7.58 -1.62 11.56
C ILE A 29 8.58 -1.93 12.67
N GLU A 30 8.23 -2.80 13.63
CA GLU A 30 9.12 -3.19 14.73
C GLU A 30 10.35 -3.97 14.25
N ALA A 31 10.20 -4.79 13.21
CA ALA A 31 11.28 -5.53 12.58
C ALA A 31 12.19 -4.65 11.70
N GLY A 32 11.76 -3.43 11.35
CA GLY A 32 12.48 -2.55 10.43
C GLY A 32 12.37 -2.98 8.96
N ASP A 33 11.34 -3.74 8.62
CA ASP A 33 11.09 -4.26 7.29
C ASP A 33 10.38 -3.26 6.37
N MET A 34 9.66 -2.30 6.95
CA MET A 34 8.95 -1.25 6.20
C MET A 34 9.89 -0.45 5.29
N GLU A 35 11.10 -0.13 5.75
CA GLU A 35 12.06 0.65 4.96
C GLU A 35 12.41 -0.04 3.62
N LYS A 36 12.50 -1.39 3.62
CA LYS A 36 12.71 -2.16 2.40
C LYS A 36 11.45 -2.24 1.54
N ALA A 37 10.30 -2.42 2.17
CA ALA A 37 9.01 -2.48 1.48
C ALA A 37 8.71 -1.18 0.74
N GLU A 38 8.96 -0.04 1.39
CA GLU A 38 8.79 1.30 0.85
C GLU A 38 9.77 1.57 -0.30
N GLN A 39 11.04 1.21 -0.16
CA GLN A 39 12.00 1.31 -1.27
C GLN A 39 11.56 0.48 -2.47
N HIS A 40 11.19 -0.79 -2.25
CA HIS A 40 10.71 -1.65 -3.32
C HIS A 40 9.43 -1.09 -3.96
N TYR A 41 8.54 -0.50 -3.15
CA TYR A 41 7.35 0.17 -3.66
C TYR A 41 7.74 1.30 -4.60
N VAL A 42 8.59 2.24 -4.19
CA VAL A 42 9.00 3.36 -5.07
C VAL A 42 9.68 2.83 -6.33
N GLU A 43 10.63 1.89 -6.20
CA GLU A 43 11.36 1.34 -7.35
C GLU A 43 10.44 0.65 -8.37
N THR A 44 9.42 -0.07 -7.90
CA THR A 44 8.49 -0.81 -8.78
C THR A 44 7.38 0.09 -9.30
N ALA A 45 6.81 0.92 -8.44
CA ALA A 45 5.68 1.78 -8.75
C ALA A 45 6.10 3.08 -9.46
N SER A 46 7.41 3.32 -9.61
CA SER A 46 7.95 4.29 -10.58
C SER A 46 7.93 3.77 -12.02
N ASP A 47 7.54 2.51 -12.24
CA ASP A 47 7.41 1.99 -13.59
C ASP A 47 6.19 2.61 -14.29
N PRO A 48 6.36 3.20 -15.49
CA PRO A 48 5.27 3.86 -16.19
C PRO A 48 4.16 2.91 -16.68
N GLU A 49 4.38 1.60 -16.64
CA GLU A 49 3.33 0.61 -16.91
C GLU A 49 2.44 0.37 -15.67
N MET A 50 2.83 0.86 -14.49
CA MET A 50 2.16 0.65 -13.20
C MET A 50 1.49 1.92 -12.66
N GLU A 51 0.31 2.24 -13.19
CA GLU A 51 -0.48 3.42 -12.79
C GLU A 51 -1.38 3.16 -11.56
N SER A 52 -1.58 1.89 -11.17
CA SER A 52 -2.50 1.48 -10.11
C SER A 52 -1.90 0.41 -9.22
N VAL A 53 -2.11 0.55 -7.91
CA VAL A 53 -1.59 -0.39 -6.91
C VAL A 53 -2.61 -0.74 -5.83
N VAL A 54 -2.41 -1.88 -5.17
CA VAL A 54 -3.20 -2.37 -4.05
C VAL A 54 -2.27 -2.71 -2.90
N VAL A 55 -2.50 -2.11 -1.73
CA VAL A 55 -1.74 -2.38 -0.51
C VAL A 55 -2.68 -3.02 0.51
N THR A 56 -2.44 -4.30 0.83
CA THR A 56 -3.19 -5.03 1.85
C THR A 56 -2.43 -5.07 3.16
N ILE A 57 -3.15 -4.83 4.26
CA ILE A 57 -2.59 -4.54 5.56
C ILE A 57 -3.29 -5.43 6.57
N GLY A 58 -2.57 -6.45 7.02
CA GLY A 58 -2.95 -7.36 8.08
C GLY A 58 -2.35 -6.97 9.43
N GLY A 59 -2.78 -7.67 10.48
CA GLY A 59 -2.27 -7.49 11.85
C GLY A 59 -2.67 -6.20 12.57
N VAL A 60 -3.29 -5.24 11.87
CA VAL A 60 -3.71 -3.96 12.46
C VAL A 60 -5.12 -4.09 13.07
N GLU A 61 -5.19 -4.62 14.28
CA GLU A 61 -6.42 -4.55 15.09
C GLU A 61 -6.66 -3.13 15.64
N GLU A 62 -5.59 -2.48 16.07
CA GLU A 62 -5.59 -1.11 16.59
C GLU A 62 -4.53 -0.27 15.90
N MET A 63 -4.92 0.95 15.52
CA MET A 63 -4.02 1.94 14.93
C MET A 63 -3.28 2.67 16.03
N ASP A 64 -2.17 2.09 16.50
CA ASP A 64 -1.27 2.77 17.41
C ASP A 64 -0.69 4.03 16.77
N SER A 65 -0.42 5.04 17.60
CA SER A 65 0.09 6.33 17.13
C SER A 65 1.38 6.20 16.33
N LYS A 66 2.22 5.20 16.63
CA LYS A 66 3.45 4.92 15.88
C LYS A 66 3.19 4.49 14.44
N VAL A 67 2.18 3.64 14.23
CA VAL A 67 1.81 3.16 12.89
C VAL A 67 1.25 4.30 12.08
N LEU A 68 0.38 5.12 12.69
CA LEU A 68 -0.18 6.30 12.05
C LEU A 68 0.88 7.34 11.67
N ASP A 69 1.84 7.60 12.57
CA ASP A 69 2.95 8.53 12.34
C ASP A 69 3.85 8.06 11.20
N HIS A 70 4.16 6.75 11.17
CA HIS A 70 4.94 6.13 10.10
C HIS A 70 4.22 6.20 8.75
N VAL A 71 2.91 5.92 8.70
CA VAL A 71 2.10 6.03 7.48
C VAL A 71 2.00 7.48 7.01
N GLU A 72 1.77 8.43 7.93
CA GLU A 72 1.63 9.85 7.57
C GLU A 72 2.92 10.42 6.96
N ASP A 73 4.07 10.16 7.57
CA ASP A 73 5.35 10.71 7.14
C ASP A 73 5.92 9.95 5.93
N ASN A 74 6.06 8.62 6.02
CA ASN A 74 6.72 7.86 4.99
C ASN A 74 5.82 7.56 3.79
N TRP A 75 4.54 7.23 3.99
CA TRP A 75 3.72 6.79 2.85
C TRP A 75 3.29 7.95 1.96
N THR A 76 3.18 9.16 2.52
CA THR A 76 3.00 10.38 1.73
C THR A 76 4.23 10.61 0.86
N ASP A 77 5.44 10.58 1.44
CA ASP A 77 6.68 10.80 0.70
C ASP A 77 6.91 9.71 -0.37
N VAL A 78 6.64 8.44 -0.03
CA VAL A 78 6.69 7.30 -0.97
C VAL A 78 5.69 7.46 -2.11
N ALA A 79 4.46 7.90 -1.81
CA ALA A 79 3.45 8.12 -2.84
C ALA A 79 3.80 9.30 -3.75
N GLU A 80 4.37 10.39 -3.21
CA GLU A 80 4.87 11.52 -4.00
C GLU A 80 6.09 11.17 -4.85
N GLN A 81 6.94 10.25 -4.38
CA GLN A 81 8.09 9.75 -5.14
C GLN A 81 7.70 8.71 -6.19
N SER A 82 6.55 8.05 -6.02
CA SER A 82 6.01 7.11 -7.00
C SER A 82 5.22 7.84 -8.09
N ASP A 83 5.20 7.27 -9.30
CA ASP A 83 4.44 7.82 -10.45
C ASP A 83 3.02 7.21 -10.52
N VAL A 84 2.49 6.78 -9.37
CA VAL A 84 1.21 6.06 -9.29
C VAL A 84 0.04 7.04 -9.16
N ASP A 85 -0.95 6.92 -10.03
CA ASP A 85 -2.18 7.73 -9.95
C ASP A 85 -3.20 7.18 -8.94
N PHE A 86 -3.24 5.85 -8.72
CA PHE A 86 -4.28 5.20 -7.92
C PHE A 86 -3.74 4.20 -6.90
N THR A 87 -4.07 4.39 -5.62
CA THR A 87 -3.68 3.46 -4.54
C THR A 87 -4.89 2.94 -3.76
N ALA A 88 -5.09 1.63 -3.77
CA ALA A 88 -6.15 0.98 -3.01
C ALA A 88 -5.60 0.37 -1.71
N TYR A 89 -6.10 0.81 -0.56
CA TYR A 89 -5.73 0.27 0.74
C TYR A 89 -6.75 -0.75 1.23
N VAL A 90 -6.32 -1.95 1.56
CA VAL A 90 -7.16 -3.01 2.12
C VAL A 90 -6.72 -3.26 3.54
N ALA A 91 -7.58 -3.03 4.51
CA ALA A 91 -7.30 -3.39 5.89
C ALA A 91 -8.60 -3.75 6.61
N ASP A 92 -8.50 -4.53 7.68
CA ASP A 92 -9.65 -4.81 8.51
C ASP A 92 -10.03 -3.58 9.37
N GLY A 93 -11.30 -3.49 9.78
CA GLY A 93 -11.77 -2.47 10.71
C GLY A 93 -11.66 -1.01 10.23
N ILE A 94 -11.16 -0.15 11.13
CA ILE A 94 -11.01 1.30 10.96
C ILE A 94 -9.65 1.69 10.39
N ALA A 95 -8.68 0.76 10.38
CA ALA A 95 -7.32 1.00 9.90
C ALA A 95 -7.35 1.56 8.47
N ARG A 96 -8.08 0.89 7.57
CA ARG A 96 -8.25 1.30 6.15
C ARG A 96 -8.64 2.76 5.95
N LEU A 97 -9.52 3.29 6.81
CA LEU A 97 -10.01 4.67 6.68
C LEU A 97 -8.95 5.67 7.13
N SER A 98 -8.22 5.33 8.19
CA SER A 98 -7.17 6.21 8.71
C SER A 98 -6.01 6.27 7.72
N ILE A 99 -5.59 5.13 7.15
CA ILE A 99 -4.52 5.08 6.13
C ILE A 99 -4.91 5.88 4.88
N SER A 100 -6.10 5.64 4.34
CA SER A 100 -6.57 6.39 3.17
C SER A 100 -6.71 7.89 3.41
N GLN A 101 -6.94 8.31 4.65
CA GLN A 101 -7.04 9.73 4.99
C GLN A 101 -5.69 10.37 5.34
N LYS A 102 -4.71 9.55 5.73
CA LYS A 102 -3.38 9.99 6.15
C LYS A 102 -2.41 10.12 4.99
N ASN A 103 -2.57 9.28 3.97
CA ASN A 103 -1.85 9.49 2.74
C ASN A 103 -2.54 10.60 1.95
N GLU A 104 -2.02 11.82 2.11
CA GLU A 104 -2.51 13.06 1.50
C GLU A 104 -1.69 13.47 0.27
N ALA A 105 -1.04 12.52 -0.43
CA ALA A 105 -0.31 12.82 -1.65
C ALA A 105 -1.26 13.46 -2.70
N ASP A 106 -1.02 14.73 -3.05
CA ASP A 106 -1.88 15.53 -3.94
C ASP A 106 -2.03 14.92 -5.35
N ASN A 107 -1.06 14.09 -5.76
CA ASN A 107 -1.01 13.43 -7.06
C ASN A 107 -1.63 12.02 -7.06
N VAL A 108 -1.96 11.44 -5.90
CA VAL A 108 -2.40 10.03 -5.81
C VAL A 108 -3.81 9.94 -5.25
N LEU A 109 -4.71 9.30 -5.99
CA LEU A 109 -6.05 9.03 -5.51
C LEU A 109 -6.06 7.74 -4.67
N THR A 110 -6.19 7.92 -3.36
CA THR A 110 -6.23 6.80 -2.41
C THR A 110 -7.66 6.36 -2.08
N LYS A 111 -7.88 5.05 -1.88
CA LYS A 111 -9.19 4.52 -1.49
C LYS A 111 -9.11 3.31 -0.57
N GLY A 112 -9.86 3.34 0.53
CA GLY A 112 -9.92 2.25 1.51
C GLY A 112 -11.00 1.19 1.23
N PHE A 113 -10.64 -0.09 1.29
CA PHE A 113 -11.48 -1.27 1.08
C PHE A 113 -11.38 -2.24 2.27
N LYS A 114 -12.42 -3.06 2.46
CA LYS A 114 -12.42 -4.12 3.50
C LYS A 114 -11.80 -5.42 3.03
N GLU A 115 -11.98 -5.71 1.75
CA GLU A 115 -11.65 -6.99 1.14
C GLU A 115 -10.72 -6.74 -0.06
N PHE A 116 -9.86 -7.71 -0.35
CA PHE A 116 -8.87 -7.58 -1.41
C PHE A 116 -9.52 -7.59 -2.80
N GLU A 117 -10.48 -8.48 -3.03
CA GLU A 117 -11.18 -8.62 -4.32
C GLU A 117 -11.73 -7.28 -4.86
N PRO A 118 -12.57 -6.51 -4.13
CA PRO A 118 -13.11 -5.25 -4.64
C PRO A 118 -12.04 -4.16 -4.80
N ALA A 119 -10.93 -4.24 -4.07
CA ALA A 119 -9.82 -3.30 -4.20
C ALA A 119 -9.04 -3.56 -5.49
N LEU A 120 -8.77 -4.83 -5.78
CA LEU A 120 -8.11 -5.25 -7.02
C LEU A 120 -8.96 -4.93 -8.24
N GLU A 121 -10.26 -5.23 -8.20
CA GLU A 121 -11.16 -4.89 -9.30
C GLU A 121 -11.15 -3.37 -9.58
N TRP A 122 -11.22 -2.55 -8.53
CA TRP A 122 -11.16 -1.10 -8.68
C TRP A 122 -9.85 -0.60 -9.27
N ALA A 123 -8.70 -1.13 -8.81
CA ALA A 123 -7.39 -0.76 -9.33
C ALA A 123 -7.27 -1.11 -10.82
N LYS A 124 -7.72 -2.30 -11.23
CA LYS A 124 -7.73 -2.72 -12.63
C LYS A 124 -8.65 -1.88 -13.52
N GLU A 125 -9.82 -1.51 -13.00
CA GLU A 125 -10.73 -0.60 -13.71
C GLU A 125 -10.10 0.78 -13.90
N LYS A 126 -9.28 1.25 -12.94
CA LYS A 126 -8.62 2.55 -13.02
C LYS A 126 -7.44 2.58 -13.98
N GLN A 127 -6.60 1.55 -13.95
CA GLN A 127 -5.51 1.41 -14.91
C GLN A 127 -5.97 1.36 -16.37
N ASN A 128 -7.18 0.86 -16.64
CA ASN A 128 -7.73 0.80 -18.00
C ASN A 128 -8.60 2.01 -18.40
N SER A 129 -8.69 3.06 -17.57
CA SER A 129 -9.63 4.19 -17.77
C SER A 129 -8.99 5.43 -18.37
#